data_AF-A0A497I3N7-F1
#
_entry.id   AF-A0A497I3N7-F1
#
_cell.length_a   1.000
_cell.length_b   1.000
_cell.length_c   1.000
_cell.angle_alpha   90.00
_cell.angle_beta   90.00
_cell.angle_gamma   90.00
#
_symmetry.space_group_name_H-M   'P 1'
#
loop_
_entity.id
_entity.type
_entity.pdbx_description
1 polymer ?
#
loop_
_entity_poly.entity_id
_entity_poly.type
_entity_poly.pdbx_seq_one_letter_code
_entity_poly.pdbx_strand_id
1 'polypeptide(L)' 'MTKKKAMKRKHTTISIPKPLYERIKKRLRNTGFSSVSSYVTYVLREIEANISRKGKENRERIEEKLRALGYL' A
#
# COMPACT_ATOMS: atom_id res chain seq x y z
N MET A 1 10.41 -29.04 24.82
CA MET A 1 10.89 -27.89 24.03
C MET A 1 9.87 -27.52 22.96
N THR A 2 8.94 -26.62 23.26
CA THR A 2 7.78 -26.30 22.40
C THR A 2 8.21 -25.28 21.34
N LYS A 3 8.43 -25.74 20.10
CA LYS A 3 8.74 -24.87 18.95
C LYS A 3 7.56 -23.93 18.70
N LYS A 4 7.75 -22.67 19.10
CA LYS A 4 6.89 -21.51 18.81
C LYS A 4 6.67 -21.43 17.29
N LYS A 5 5.51 -21.89 16.82
CA LYS A 5 5.06 -21.80 15.43
C LYS A 5 4.84 -20.31 15.15
N ALA A 6 5.90 -19.62 14.73
CA ALA A 6 5.79 -18.24 14.26
C ALA A 6 4.66 -18.21 13.22
N MET A 7 3.59 -17.47 13.50
CA MET A 7 2.48 -17.27 12.55
C MET A 7 3.11 -16.82 11.24
N LYS A 8 3.21 -17.74 10.26
CA LYS A 8 3.58 -17.39 8.89
C LYS A 8 2.52 -16.40 8.45
N ARG A 9 2.87 -15.11 8.40
CA ARG A 9 2.02 -14.10 7.76
C ARG A 9 1.75 -14.62 6.35
N LYS A 10 0.49 -14.97 6.08
CA LYS A 10 0.07 -15.44 4.77
C LYS A 10 0.12 -14.22 3.85
N HIS A 11 1.03 -14.25 2.88
CA HIS A 11 1.12 -13.21 1.86
C HIS A 11 0.48 -13.73 0.59
N THR A 12 -0.17 -12.83 -0.15
CA THR A 12 -0.73 -13.11 -1.47
C THR A 12 0.10 -12.37 -2.51
N THR A 13 0.33 -12.99 -3.67
CA THR A 13 1.00 -12.35 -4.80
C THR A 13 -0.04 -11.56 -5.60
N ILE A 14 0.25 -10.28 -5.86
CA ILE A 14 -0.56 -9.45 -6.74
C ILE A 14 0.28 -9.07 -7.96
N SER A 15 -0.33 -9.15 -9.14
CA SER A 15 0.28 -8.70 -10.38
C SER A 15 -0.02 -7.22 -10.57
N ILE A 16 1.01 -6.41 -10.78
CA ILE A 16 0.89 -5.00 -11.10
C ILE A 16 1.69 -4.67 -12.37
N PRO A 17 1.28 -3.68 -13.17
CA PRO A 17 2.04 -3.26 -14.33
C PRO A 17 3.50 -2.92 -13.96
N LYS A 18 4.45 -3.45 -14.72
CA LYS A 18 5.89 -3.22 -14.49
C LYS A 18 6.26 -1.73 -14.43
N PRO A 19 5.71 -0.82 -15.27
CA PRO A 19 6.01 0.61 -15.17
C PRO A 19 5.59 1.23 -13.83
N LEU A 20 4.46 0.78 -13.28
CA LEU A 20 3.97 1.26 -12.00
C LEU A 20 4.88 0.80 -10.85
N TYR A 21 5.27 -0.47 -10.86
CA TYR A 21 6.23 -1.01 -9.89
C TYR A 21 7.54 -0.20 -9.88
N GLU A 22 8.10 0.10 -11.06
CA GLU A 22 9.34 0.86 -11.16
C GLU A 22 9.20 2.31 -10.67
N ARG A 23 8.06 2.98 -10.94
CA ARG A 23 7.77 4.32 -10.39
C ARG A 23 7.72 4.29 -8.86
N ILE A 24 7.02 3.31 -8.29
CA ILE A 24 6.90 3.13 -6.84
C ILE A 24 8.28 2.84 -6.24
N LYS A 25 9.05 1.92 -6.84
CA LYS A 25 10.40 1.57 -6.40
C LYS A 25 11.35 2.77 -6.40
N LYS A 26 11.29 3.63 -7.43
CA LYS A 26 12.07 4.88 -7.48
C LYS A 26 11.68 5.85 -6.36
N ARG A 27 10.37 6.06 -6.13
CA ARG A 27 9.89 6.89 -5.00
C ARG A 27 10.31 6.33 -3.65
N LEU A 28 10.33 5.01 -3.47
CA LEU A 28 10.70 4.36 -2.21
C LEU A 28 12.15 4.60 -1.78
N ARG A 29 13.07 4.88 -2.71
CA ARG A 29 14.52 5.04 -2.40
C ARG A 29 14.81 6.11 -1.34
N ASN A 30 13.92 7.08 -1.20
CA ASN A 30 14.05 8.20 -0.25
C ASN A 30 13.09 8.07 0.95
N THR A 31 12.51 6.89 1.17
CA THR A 31 11.53 6.64 2.23
C THR A 31 12.05 5.60 3.22
N GLY A 32 11.50 5.57 4.44
CA GLY A 32 11.84 4.57 5.46
C GLY A 32 11.27 3.17 5.20
N PHE A 33 10.70 2.89 4.02
CA PHE A 33 10.13 1.59 3.72
C PHE A 33 11.21 0.61 3.23
N SER A 34 11.28 -0.56 3.88
CA SER A 34 12.22 -1.63 3.54
C SER A 34 11.85 -2.44 2.29
N SER A 35 10.59 -2.36 1.83
CA SER A 35 10.15 -3.07 0.64
C SER A 35 8.94 -2.40 -0.03
N VAL A 36 8.80 -2.63 -1.33
CA VAL A 36 7.62 -2.20 -2.10
C VAL A 36 6.34 -2.81 -1.54
N SER A 37 6.38 -4.09 -1.14
CA SER A 37 5.23 -4.78 -0.53
C SER A 37 4.79 -4.11 0.78
N SER A 38 5.73 -3.64 1.61
CA SER A 38 5.42 -2.92 2.85
C SER A 38 4.72 -1.59 2.57
N TYR A 39 5.20 -0.85 1.56
CA TYR A 39 4.58 0.40 1.13
C TYR A 39 3.17 0.20 0.58
N VAL A 40 2.99 -0.78 -0.32
CA VAL A 40 1.67 -1.10 -0.88
C VAL A 40 0.71 -1.54 0.23
N THR A 41 1.18 -2.35 1.18
CA THR A 41 0.37 -2.76 2.34
C THR A 41 -0.07 -1.57 3.19
N TYR A 42 0.83 -0.60 3.42
CA TYR A 42 0.50 0.63 4.16
C TYR A 42 -0.59 1.43 3.44
N VAL A 43 -0.43 1.68 2.13
CA VAL A 43 -1.40 2.42 1.32
C VAL A 43 -2.75 1.72 1.31
N LEU A 44 -2.79 0.41 1.10
CA LEU A 44 -4.05 -0.36 1.11
C LEU A 44 -4.75 -0.28 2.47
N ARG A 45 -4.01 -0.39 3.58
CA ARG A 45 -4.59 -0.25 4.93
C ARG A 45 -5.16 1.15 5.16
N GLU A 46 -4.49 2.19 4.68
CA GLU A 46 -4.95 3.56 4.82
C GLU A 46 -6.23 3.79 4.02
N ILE A 47 -6.30 3.27 2.79
CA ILE A 47 -7.51 3.33 1.95
C ILE A 47 -8.66 2.56 2.61
N GLU A 48 -8.45 1.31 3.04
CA GLU A 48 -9.46 0.50 3.73
C GLU A 48 -9.98 1.16 5.02
N ALA A 49 -9.08 1.71 5.84
CA ALA A 49 -9.47 2.43 7.06
C ALA A 49 -10.28 3.69 6.75
N ASN A 50 -10.00 4.36 5.62
CA ASN A 50 -10.73 5.52 5.16
C ASN A 50 -12.10 5.17 4.55
N ILE A 51 -12.20 4.07 3.81
CA ILE A 51 -13.47 3.56 3.26
C ILE A 51 -14.41 3.11 4.38
N SER A 52 -13.86 2.46 5.43
CA SER A 52 -14.62 2.03 6.60
C SER A 52 -15.18 3.21 7.40
N ARG A 53 -14.45 4.33 7.45
CA ARG A 53 -14.92 5.61 8.00
C ARG A 53 -15.71 6.39 6.94
N LYS A 54 -16.95 5.96 6.68
CA LYS A 54 -17.87 6.66 5.75
C LYS A 54 -18.03 8.15 6.10
N GLY A 55 -17.50 9.04 5.25
CA GLY A 55 -17.70 10.50 5.30
C GLY A 55 -17.23 11.20 4.01
N LYS A 56 -17.97 12.23 3.56
CA LYS A 56 -17.75 12.93 2.26
C LYS A 56 -16.35 13.56 2.12
N GLU A 57 -15.77 14.05 3.22
CA GLU A 57 -14.42 14.67 3.24
C GLU A 57 -13.30 13.71 2.82
N ASN A 58 -13.55 12.40 2.89
CA ASN A 58 -12.51 11.40 2.65
C ASN A 58 -12.27 11.08 1.17
N ARG A 59 -13.28 11.34 0.33
CA ARG A 59 -13.22 11.06 -1.11
C ARG A 59 -12.22 11.98 -1.80
N GLU A 60 -12.21 13.26 -1.44
CA GLU A 60 -11.32 14.27 -2.00
C GLU A 60 -9.85 13.95 -1.72
N ARG A 61 -9.53 13.49 -0.50
CA ARG A 61 -8.19 13.03 -0.13
C ARG A 61 -7.71 11.82 -0.92
N ILE A 62 -8.61 10.87 -1.20
CA ILE A 62 -8.30 9.70 -2.01
C ILE A 62 -8.08 10.13 -3.47
N GLU A 63 -8.92 11.01 -4.00
CA GLU A 63 -8.78 11.54 -5.36
C GLU A 63 -7.50 12.37 -5.55
N GLU A 64 -7.07 13.15 -4.55
CA GLU A 64 -5.76 13.84 -4.57
C GLU A 64 -4.61 12.85 -4.59
N LYS A 65 -4.65 11.81 -3.74
CA LYS A 65 -3.61 10.79 -3.72
C LYS A 65 -3.55 9.99 -5.02
N LEU A 66 -4.70 9.66 -5.60
CA LEU A 66 -4.78 8.97 -6.89
C LEU A 66 -4.26 9.85 -8.04
N ARG A 67 -4.56 11.15 -8.06
CA ARG A 67 -3.95 12.12 -8.99
C ARG A 67 -2.45 12.22 -8.82
N ALA A 68 -1.95 12.32 -7.58
CA ALA A 68 -0.52 12.36 -7.28
C ALA A 68 0.24 11.06 -7.64
N LEU A 69 -0.51 9.96 -7.83
CA LEU A 69 -0.03 8.68 -8.31
C LEU A 69 -0.26 8.47 -9.82
N GLY A 70 -1.04 9.34 -10.47
CA GLY A 70 -1.30 9.35 -11.91
C GLY A 70 -2.36 8.35 -12.38
N TYR A 71 -3.35 8.04 -11.53
CA TYR A 71 -4.48 7.17 -11.88
C TYR A 71 -5.73 7.94 -12.37
N LEU A 72 -5.73 9.26 -12.24
CA LEU A 72 -6.71 10.25 -12.70
C LEU A 72 -5.93 11.41 -13.32
#